data_AF-A0A928MC41-F1
#
_entry.id   AF-A0A928MC41-F1
#
_cell.length_a   1.000
_cell.length_b   1.000
_cell.length_c   1.000
_cell.angle_alpha   90.00
_cell.angle_beta   90.00
_cell.angle_gamma   90.00
#
_symmetry.space_group_name_H-M   'P 1'
#
loop_
_entity.id
_entity.type
_entity.pdbx_description
1 polymer ?
#
loop_
_entity_poly.entity_id
_entity_poly.type
_entity_poly.pdbx_seq_one_letter_code
_entity_poly.pdbx_strand_id
1 'polypeptide(L)'
;MRNIRELVSSEEKVWIYFRTEEICKKFFVRAKEKGFNFGHIPYEKWVPGTVIAVHSDGRMGHLPLFIWTMSYRANVQGTPKRIDYERYANGGEDYLCREDHINGSIIIHGR
;
A
#
# COMPACT_ATOMS: atom_id res chain seq x y z
N MET A 1 -2.86 -19.14 -0.13
CA MET A 1 -2.41 -17.79 -0.55
C MET A 1 -3.41 -16.79 0.01
N ARG A 2 -2.98 -15.84 0.84
CA ARG A 2 -3.88 -15.01 1.67
C ARG A 2 -4.69 -14.00 0.84
N ASN A 3 -5.89 -13.64 1.29
CA ASN A 3 -6.88 -12.87 0.53
C ASN A 3 -6.77 -11.36 0.80
N ILE A 4 -6.70 -10.54 -0.25
CA ILE A 4 -6.63 -9.07 -0.15
C ILE A 4 -7.80 -8.50 0.67
N ARG A 5 -8.99 -9.12 0.66
CA ARG A 5 -10.11 -8.69 1.51
C ARG A 5 -9.87 -8.91 3.00
N GLU A 6 -9.15 -9.96 3.38
CA GLU A 6 -8.77 -10.18 4.79
C GLU A 6 -7.76 -9.13 5.26
N LEU A 7 -6.93 -8.64 4.34
CA LEU A 7 -5.93 -7.61 4.61
C LEU A 7 -6.57 -6.26 4.98
N VAL A 8 -7.76 -5.97 4.43
CA VAL A 8 -8.52 -4.73 4.69
C VAL A 8 -9.76 -4.93 5.57
N SER A 9 -10.12 -6.14 5.99
CA SER A 9 -11.40 -6.38 6.69
C SER A 9 -11.45 -5.82 8.11
N SER A 10 -10.30 -5.63 8.75
CA SER A 10 -10.20 -5.13 10.12
C SER A 10 -9.93 -3.63 10.22
N GLU A 11 -9.76 -2.94 9.09
CA GLU A 11 -9.35 -1.54 9.01
C GLU A 11 -10.19 -0.79 7.99
N GLU A 12 -10.42 0.51 8.18
CA GLU A 12 -11.06 1.33 7.14
C GLU A 12 -10.19 1.39 5.87
N LYS A 13 -8.88 1.46 6.06
CA LYS A 13 -7.87 1.53 5.00
C LYS A 13 -6.53 1.00 5.50
N VAL A 14 -5.72 0.54 4.57
CA VAL A 14 -4.33 0.10 4.79
C VAL A 14 -3.43 0.66 3.69
N TRP A 15 -2.14 0.74 3.97
CA TRP A 15 -1.11 1.14 3.01
C TRP A 15 -0.21 -0.05 2.70
N ILE A 16 -0.15 -0.41 1.43
CA ILE A 16 0.56 -1.60 0.96
C ILE A 16 1.82 -1.16 0.25
N TYR A 17 2.97 -1.56 0.79
CA TYR A 17 4.29 -1.40 0.20
C TYR A 17 4.59 -2.56 -0.75
N PHE A 18 5.13 -2.21 -1.91
CA PHE A 18 5.61 -3.14 -2.92
C PHE A 18 7.11 -2.92 -3.13
N ARG A 19 7.89 -3.99 -2.94
CA ARG A 19 9.33 -3.98 -3.17
C ARG A 19 9.69 -3.74 -4.64
N THR A 20 8.89 -4.25 -5.56
CA THR A 20 9.08 -4.07 -7.00
C THR A 20 7.76 -3.82 -7.72
N GLU A 21 7.85 -3.25 -8.92
CA GLU A 21 6.67 -3.02 -9.77
C GLU A 21 5.99 -4.33 -10.19
N GLU A 22 6.75 -5.40 -10.41
CA GLU A 22 6.21 -6.71 -10.81
C GLU A 22 5.30 -7.27 -9.72
N ILE A 23 5.66 -7.07 -8.45
CA ILE A 23 4.85 -7.48 -7.31
C ILE A 23 3.55 -6.65 -7.28
N CYS A 24 3.63 -5.34 -7.49
CA CYS A 24 2.46 -4.46 -7.58
C CYS A 24 1.53 -4.88 -8.75
N LYS A 25 2.08 -5.21 -9.92
CA LYS A 25 1.30 -5.70 -11.07
C LYS A 25 0.57 -7.01 -10.73
N LYS A 26 1.25 -7.95 -10.07
CA LYS A 26 0.62 -9.21 -9.60
C LYS A 26 -0.50 -8.95 -8.59
N PHE A 27 -0.32 -7.95 -7.73
CA PHE A 27 -1.38 -7.51 -6.82
C PHE A 27 -2.58 -6.94 -7.58
N PHE A 28 -2.37 -6.07 -8.57
CA PHE A 28 -3.45 -5.48 -9.36
C PHE A 28 -4.33 -6.49 -10.09
N VAL A 29 -3.73 -7.55 -10.66
CA VAL A 29 -4.50 -8.65 -11.28
C VAL A 29 -5.51 -9.22 -10.27
N ARG A 30 -5.04 -9.57 -9.07
CA ARG A 30 -5.87 -10.14 -8.01
C ARG A 30 -6.88 -9.13 -7.46
N ALA A 31 -6.47 -7.87 -7.30
CA ALA A 31 -7.33 -6.81 -6.83
C ALA A 31 -8.52 -6.60 -7.79
N LYS A 32 -8.25 -6.58 -9.11
CA LYS A 32 -9.29 -6.51 -10.15
C LYS A 32 -10.27 -7.68 -10.05
N GLU A 33 -9.78 -8.92 -9.95
CA GLU A 33 -10.61 -10.12 -9.80
C GLU A 33 -11.52 -10.07 -8.57
N LYS A 34 -11.14 -9.31 -7.54
CA LYS A 34 -11.92 -9.12 -6.31
C LYS A 34 -12.79 -7.85 -6.29
N GLY A 35 -12.83 -7.11 -7.39
CA GLY A 35 -13.66 -5.91 -7.57
C GLY A 35 -13.06 -4.61 -7.05
N PHE A 36 -11.76 -4.57 -6.75
CA PHE A 36 -11.08 -3.33 -6.36
C PHE A 36 -10.89 -2.41 -7.58
N ASN A 37 -10.77 -1.10 -7.35
CA ASN A 37 -10.65 -0.12 -8.43
C ASN A 37 -9.80 1.10 -8.07
N PHE A 38 -9.18 1.73 -9.07
CA PHE A 38 -8.59 3.07 -8.97
C PHE A 38 -9.62 4.13 -9.42
N GLY A 39 -10.72 4.25 -8.67
CA GLY A 39 -11.84 5.10 -9.06
C GLY A 39 -12.37 4.71 -10.45
N HIS A 40 -12.45 5.69 -11.36
CA HIS A 40 -12.93 5.47 -12.73
C HIS A 40 -11.81 5.10 -13.72
N ILE A 41 -10.58 4.87 -13.26
CA ILE A 41 -9.46 4.52 -14.14
C ILE A 41 -9.61 3.07 -14.61
N PRO A 42 -9.65 2.80 -15.92
CA PRO A 42 -9.68 1.44 -16.45
C PRO A 42 -8.42 0.65 -16.06
N TYR A 43 -8.56 -0.67 -15.88
CA TYR A 43 -7.49 -1.54 -15.39
C TYR A 43 -6.20 -1.45 -16.22
N GLU A 44 -6.32 -1.37 -17.54
CA GLU A 44 -5.21 -1.25 -18.48
C GLU A 44 -4.40 0.05 -18.34
N LYS A 45 -4.94 1.04 -17.60
CA LYS A 45 -4.28 2.30 -17.29
C LYS A 45 -3.78 2.38 -15.84
N TRP A 46 -3.91 1.30 -15.05
CA TRP A 46 -3.38 1.29 -13.69
C TRP A 46 -1.85 1.28 -13.72
N VAL A 47 -1.25 2.29 -13.09
CA VAL A 47 0.20 2.43 -13.03
C VAL A 47 0.70 1.77 -11.75
N PRO A 48 1.73 0.91 -11.80
CA PRO A 48 2.36 0.37 -10.59
C PRO A 48 2.92 1.48 -9.71
N GLY A 49 2.97 1.24 -8.40
CA GLY A 49 3.58 2.18 -7.47
C GLY A 49 4.24 1.48 -6.29
N THR A 50 5.13 2.19 -5.62
CA THR A 50 5.81 1.69 -4.41
C THR A 50 4.85 1.52 -3.24
N VAL A 51 3.87 2.42 -3.10
CA VAL A 51 2.85 2.33 -2.04
C VAL A 51 1.47 2.62 -2.60
N ILE A 52 0.53 1.71 -2.35
CA ILE A 52 -0.89 1.86 -2.70
C ILE A 52 -1.71 1.87 -1.41
N ALA A 53 -2.52 2.90 -1.24
CA ALA A 53 -3.57 2.93 -0.24
C ALA A 53 -4.76 2.11 -0.74
N VAL A 54 -5.28 1.23 0.11
CA VAL A 54 -6.40 0.35 -0.19
C VAL A 54 -7.46 0.52 0.89
N HIS A 55 -8.67 0.88 0.49
CA HIS A 55 -9.83 1.03 1.35
C HIS A 55 -10.60 -0.29 1.44
N SER A 56 -11.29 -0.52 2.57
CA SER A 56 -12.12 -1.70 2.79
C SER A 56 -13.28 -1.83 1.81
N ASP A 57 -13.74 -0.70 1.25
CA ASP A 57 -14.77 -0.64 0.19
C ASP A 57 -14.25 -1.00 -1.22
N GLY A 58 -12.95 -1.30 -1.35
CA GLY A 58 -12.33 -1.70 -2.61
C GLY A 58 -11.70 -0.57 -3.42
N ARG A 59 -11.83 0.69 -2.99
CA ARG A 59 -11.14 1.81 -3.63
C ARG A 59 -9.64 1.78 -3.35
N MET A 60 -8.84 2.11 -4.36
CA MET A 60 -7.39 2.16 -4.30
C MET A 60 -6.87 3.50 -4.81
N GLY A 61 -5.72 3.91 -4.30
CA GLY A 61 -5.03 5.12 -4.72
C GLY A 61 -3.54 5.05 -4.45
N HIS A 62 -2.74 5.77 -5.23
CA HIS A 62 -1.32 5.92 -4.92
C HIS A 62 -1.17 6.72 -3.64
N LEU A 63 -0.34 6.22 -2.72
CA LEU A 63 0.06 6.99 -1.55
C LEU A 63 1.36 7.75 -1.90
N PRO A 64 1.40 9.08 -1.75
CA PRO A 64 2.64 9.83 -1.91
C PRO A 64 3.72 9.34 -0.95
N LEU A 65 4.95 9.14 -1.44
CA LEU A 65 6.05 8.59 -0.63
C LEU A 65 6.42 9.48 0.56
N PHE A 66 6.20 10.80 0.46
CA PHE A 66 6.42 11.70 1.58
C PHE A 66 5.43 11.45 2.73
N ILE A 67 4.17 11.10 2.43
CA ILE A 67 3.17 10.73 3.46
C ILE A 67 3.58 9.44 4.14
N TRP A 68 4.02 8.45 3.35
CA TRP A 68 4.58 7.21 3.87
C TRP A 68 5.76 7.48 4.81
N THR A 69 6.78 8.21 4.36
CA THR A 69 7.98 8.53 5.14
C THR A 69 7.63 9.27 6.43
N MET A 70 6.79 10.30 6.33
CA MET A 70 6.39 11.12 7.47
C MET A 70 5.57 10.32 8.50
N SER A 71 4.82 9.31 8.07
CA SER A 71 4.04 8.46 8.98
C SER A 71 4.89 7.66 9.98
N TYR A 72 6.19 7.47 9.73
CA TYR A 72 7.10 6.81 10.67
C TYR A 72 7.72 7.78 11.68
N ARG A 73 7.80 9.06 11.32
CA ARG A 73 8.44 10.11 12.13
C ARG A 73 7.46 10.83 13.03
N ALA A 74 6.28 11.11 12.51
CA ALA A 74 5.21 11.70 13.26
C ALA A 74 4.42 10.57 13.93
N ASN A 75 4.31 10.61 15.26
CA ASN A 75 3.52 9.65 16.03
C ASN A 75 2.02 9.95 15.85
N VAL A 76 1.56 9.94 14.59
CA VAL A 76 0.21 10.34 14.19
C VAL A 76 -0.73 9.20 14.54
N GLN A 77 -1.53 9.41 15.59
CA GLN A 77 -2.63 8.54 15.92
C GLN A 77 -3.56 8.38 14.70
N GLY A 78 -4.01 7.15 14.45
CA GLY A 78 -4.87 6.84 13.30
C GLY A 78 -4.15 6.66 11.97
N THR A 79 -2.81 6.55 11.98
CA THR A 79 -2.06 6.12 10.79
C THR A 79 -2.49 4.71 10.38
N PRO A 80 -2.90 4.48 9.12
CA PRO A 80 -3.25 3.17 8.62
C PRO A 80 -2.14 2.14 8.81
N LYS A 81 -2.51 0.86 8.93
CA LYS A 81 -1.53 -0.23 8.93
C LYS A 81 -0.70 -0.20 7.63
N ARG A 82 0.61 -0.35 7.79
CA ARG A 82 1.60 -0.36 6.71
C ARG A 82 2.06 -1.79 6.50
N ILE A 83 1.90 -2.30 5.29
CA ILE A 83 1.98 -3.74 5.01
C ILE A 83 3.01 -4.00 3.92
N ASP A 84 3.95 -4.91 4.19
CA ASP A 84 4.82 -5.50 3.18
C ASP A 84 4.05 -6.60 2.44
N TYR A 85 3.65 -6.32 1.20
CA TYR A 85 2.85 -7.26 0.43
C TYR A 85 3.59 -8.55 0.10
N GLU A 86 4.91 -8.50 -0.10
CA GLU A 86 5.68 -9.70 -0.43
C GLU A 86 5.69 -10.66 0.76
N ARG A 87 5.96 -10.14 1.97
CA ARG A 87 5.88 -10.94 3.21
C ARG A 87 4.48 -11.50 3.42
N TYR A 88 3.44 -10.67 3.24
CA TYR A 88 2.06 -11.10 3.39
C TYR A 88 1.67 -12.20 2.38
N ALA A 89 1.99 -12.01 1.11
CA ALA A 89 1.64 -12.93 0.03
C ALA A 89 2.32 -14.30 0.19
N ASN A 90 3.52 -14.31 0.76
CA ASN A 90 4.28 -15.52 1.08
C ASN A 90 3.87 -16.19 2.41
N GLY A 91 2.88 -15.65 3.12
CA GLY A 91 2.34 -16.24 4.35
C GLY A 91 3.14 -15.92 5.62
N GLY A 92 4.03 -14.91 5.58
CA GLY A 92 4.78 -14.48 6.76
C GLY A 92 3.85 -14.02 7.90
N GLU A 93 4.23 -14.30 9.14
CA GLU A 93 3.45 -13.92 10.32
C GLU A 93 3.57 -12.42 10.61
N ASP A 94 4.78 -11.86 10.48
CA ASP A 94 5.02 -10.41 10.56
C ASP A 94 5.22 -9.79 9.18
N TYR A 95 4.14 -9.18 8.68
CA TYR A 95 4.10 -8.46 7.42
C TYR A 95 3.90 -6.95 7.61
N LEU A 96 4.06 -6.44 8.83
CA LEU A 96 3.91 -5.01 9.11
C LEU A 96 5.23 -4.28 8.85
N CYS A 97 5.18 -3.19 8.10
CA CYS A 97 6.31 -2.27 7.98
C CYS A 97 6.35 -1.41 9.25
N ARG A 98 7.31 -1.70 10.13
CA ARG A 98 7.54 -0.96 11.39
C ARG A 98 8.51 0.21 11.21
N GLU A 99 9.26 0.19 10.13
CA GLU A 99 10.24 1.19 9.76
C GLU A 99 10.05 1.59 8.29
N ASP A 100 10.59 2.75 7.95
CA ASP A 100 10.54 3.23 6.58
C ASP A 100 11.54 2.47 5.71
N HIS A 101 11.03 1.72 4.73
CA HIS A 101 11.85 0.99 3.76
C HIS A 101 12.24 1.85 2.55
N ILE A 102 11.79 3.10 2.49
CA ILE A 102 12.13 4.04 1.42
C ILE A 102 13.30 4.91 1.90
N ASN A 103 14.52 4.53 1.52
CA ASN A 103 15.74 5.30 1.80
C ASN A 103 15.86 6.55 0.91
N GLY A 104 14.81 7.37 0.85
CA GLY A 104 14.79 8.65 0.15
C GLY A 104 14.96 9.80 1.13
N SER A 105 16.07 10.53 1.07
CA SER A 105 16.22 11.80 1.78
C SER A 105 15.19 12.79 1.25
N ILE A 106 14.13 13.07 2.02
CA ILE A 106 13.24 14.21 1.71
C ILE A 106 14.05 15.48 1.97
N ILE A 107 14.50 16.16 0.90
CA ILE A 107 15.10 17.49 0.99
C ILE A 107 13.95 18.50 0.99
N ILE A 108 13.57 18.99 2.18
CA ILE A 108 12.63 20.11 2.31
C ILE A 108 13.46 21.39 2.22
N HIS A 109 13.31 22.14 1.12
CA HIS A 109 13.81 23.52 1.09
C HIS A 109 12.89 24.37 1.97
N GLY A 110 13.35 24.73 3.17
CA GLY A 110 12.70 25.74 4.00
C GLY A 110 12.67 27.07 3.24
N ARG A 111 11.50 27.70 3.19
CA ARG A 111 11.37 29.11 2.77
C ARG A 111 11.83 30.04 3.87
#